data_AF-A0A7X5R4G5-F1
#
_entry.id   AF-A0A7X5R4G5-F1
#
_cell.length_a   1.000
_cell.length_b   1.000
_cell.length_c   1.000
_cell.angle_alpha   90.00
_cell.angle_beta   90.00
_cell.angle_gamma   90.00
#
_symmetry.space_group_name_H-M   'P 1'
#
loop_
_entity.id
_entity.type
_entity.pdbx_description
1 polymer ?
#
loop_
_entity_poly.entity_id
_entity_poly.type
_entity_poly.pdbx_seq_one_letter_code
_entity_poly.pdbx_strand_id
1 'polypeptide(L)'
;MSDSAGGSWDDDDDDQRHADETSVFEAFAVYVSDDADTAGILDELGSNTDDDLLTVVFTATNPQGTVSVTALLDGRVLRVDLDPKVSSMTEIELAQEIVAIARLATRQALAGQHLVIAALMQRRGHDSVNTRSFLERELRLPPPDVVVAERAQLFAHRYAAKEEWRRQ
;
A
#
# COMPACT_ATOMS: atom_id res chain seq x y z
N MET A 1 -35.15 -34.39 51.65
CA MET A 1 -33.75 -34.04 51.92
C MET A 1 -33.42 -32.88 51.01
N SER A 2 -33.27 -31.70 51.59
CA SER A 2 -32.77 -30.50 50.92
C SER A 2 -31.25 -30.57 50.85
N ASP A 3 -30.63 -30.11 49.77
CA ASP A 3 -29.36 -29.38 49.82
C ASP A 3 -29.21 -28.51 48.56
N SER A 4 -28.71 -27.30 48.80
CA SER A 4 -28.43 -26.23 47.83
C SER A 4 -26.93 -25.96 47.77
N ALA A 5 -26.54 -25.12 46.78
CA ALA A 5 -25.21 -24.57 46.51
C ALA A 5 -24.26 -25.54 45.77
N GLY A 6 -23.51 -25.14 44.75
CA GLY A 6 -23.06 -23.82 44.31
C GLY A 6 -21.62 -24.01 43.81
N GLY A 7 -21.33 -23.62 42.57
CA GLY A 7 -20.01 -23.77 41.95
C GLY A 7 -20.14 -23.43 40.46
N SER A 8 -20.16 -22.15 40.05
CA SER A 8 -19.04 -21.19 40.05
C SER A 8 -18.06 -21.49 38.92
N TRP A 9 -18.25 -20.80 37.80
CA TRP A 9 -17.24 -20.31 36.85
C TRP A 9 -16.09 -21.27 36.50
N ASP A 10 -16.23 -22.01 35.40
CA ASP A 10 -15.06 -22.35 34.58
C ASP A 10 -14.93 -21.24 33.53
N ASP A 11 -14.16 -20.22 33.93
CA ASP A 11 -13.51 -19.29 33.02
C ASP A 11 -12.49 -20.11 32.21
N ASP A 12 -12.93 -20.72 31.12
CA ASP A 12 -12.00 -21.05 30.04
C ASP A 12 -11.72 -19.73 29.31
N ASP A 13 -10.61 -19.13 29.72
CA ASP A 13 -9.83 -18.16 28.98
C ASP A 13 -9.63 -18.66 27.54
N ASP A 14 -10.58 -18.37 26.66
CA ASP A 14 -10.30 -18.31 25.23
C ASP A 14 -9.49 -17.04 25.03
N ASP A 15 -8.18 -17.22 25.25
CA ASP A 15 -7.07 -16.43 24.75
C ASP A 15 -7.29 -16.27 23.24
N GLN A 16 -8.17 -15.33 22.87
CA GLN A 16 -8.54 -15.01 21.51
C GLN A 16 -7.31 -14.33 20.90
N ARG A 17 -6.43 -15.18 20.40
CA ARG A 17 -5.16 -14.92 19.74
C ARG A 17 -5.19 -13.56 19.04
N HIS A 18 -4.59 -12.56 19.68
CA HIS A 18 -4.19 -11.28 19.11
C HIS A 18 -3.06 -11.49 18.09
N ALA A 19 -3.28 -12.35 17.11
CA ALA A 19 -2.32 -12.69 16.07
C ALA A 19 -3.01 -12.50 14.72
N ASP A 20 -3.10 -11.26 14.24
CA ASP A 20 -3.08 -10.96 12.79
C ASP A 20 -3.10 -9.47 12.44
N GLU A 21 -3.44 -8.57 13.37
CA GLU A 21 -3.53 -7.14 13.02
C GLU A 21 -2.18 -6.54 12.62
N THR A 22 -1.10 -6.94 13.29
CA THR A 22 0.27 -6.54 12.95
C THR A 22 0.75 -7.04 11.60
N SER A 23 0.31 -8.23 11.15
CA SER A 23 0.77 -8.80 9.87
C SER A 23 0.24 -8.02 8.67
N VAL A 24 -0.97 -7.47 8.77
CA VAL A 24 -1.57 -6.68 7.70
C VAL A 24 -0.84 -5.34 7.56
N PHE A 25 -0.58 -4.66 8.68
CA PHE A 25 0.17 -3.39 8.69
C PHE A 25 1.66 -3.54 8.32
N GLU A 26 2.29 -4.68 8.63
CA GLU A 26 3.65 -4.99 8.15
C GLU A 26 3.69 -5.15 6.61
N ALA A 27 2.67 -5.76 6.01
CA ALA A 27 2.54 -5.81 4.55
C ALA A 27 2.33 -4.42 3.93
N PHE A 28 1.68 -3.49 4.65
CA PHE A 28 1.55 -2.09 4.24
C PHE A 28 2.88 -1.32 4.29
N ALA A 29 3.76 -1.64 5.23
CA ALA A 29 5.03 -0.92 5.43
C ALA A 29 5.94 -0.95 4.19
N VAL A 30 5.76 -1.92 3.28
CA VAL A 30 6.48 -1.99 1.99
C VAL A 30 6.12 -0.83 1.05
N TYR A 31 4.94 -0.22 1.22
CA TYR A 31 4.40 0.76 0.28
C TYR A 31 4.10 2.14 0.88
N VAL A 32 4.03 2.24 2.21
CA VAL A 32 3.86 3.51 2.91
C VAL A 32 5.23 4.17 3.04
N SER A 33 5.39 5.37 2.46
CA SER A 33 6.58 6.19 2.68
C SER A 33 6.56 6.74 4.11
N ASP A 34 7.67 6.57 4.84
CA ASP A 34 7.93 7.20 6.14
C ASP A 34 8.46 8.65 6.00
N ASP A 35 8.23 9.27 4.84
CA ASP A 35 8.74 10.61 4.55
C ASP A 35 7.95 11.65 5.34
N ALA A 36 8.65 12.43 6.18
CA ALA A 36 8.08 13.53 6.95
C ALA A 36 7.34 14.56 6.08
N ASP A 37 7.73 14.69 4.81
CA ASP A 37 7.05 15.55 3.83
C ASP A 37 5.63 15.06 3.50
N THR A 38 5.34 13.76 3.60
CA THR A 38 3.97 13.23 3.37
C THR A 38 3.03 13.57 4.53
N ALA A 39 3.55 13.57 5.77
CA ALA A 39 2.79 13.92 6.96
C ALA A 39 2.37 15.40 6.96
N GLY A 40 3.24 16.31 6.51
CA GLY A 40 2.92 17.73 6.38
C GLY A 40 1.84 18.06 5.34
N ILE A 41 1.69 17.22 4.31
CA ILE A 41 0.68 17.44 3.23
C ILE A 41 -0.72 17.00 3.67
N LEU A 42 -0.82 15.93 4.49
CA LEU A 42 -2.10 15.51 5.07
C LEU A 42 -2.69 16.62 5.97
N ASP A 43 -1.82 17.38 6.63
CA ASP A 43 -2.18 18.57 7.40
C ASP A 43 -2.62 19.73 6.47
N GLU A 44 -1.88 19.98 5.39
CA GLU A 44 -2.16 21.05 4.40
C GLU A 44 -3.45 20.83 3.58
N LEU A 45 -3.83 19.59 3.27
CA LEU A 45 -5.05 19.25 2.53
C LEU A 45 -6.33 19.35 3.36
N GLY A 46 -6.22 19.85 4.60
CA GLY A 46 -7.34 20.05 5.48
C GLY A 46 -7.78 18.73 6.10
N SER A 47 -7.01 18.27 7.08
CA SER A 47 -7.56 17.57 8.25
C SER A 47 -8.51 18.50 9.02
N ASN A 48 -9.58 18.96 8.36
CA ASN A 48 -10.64 19.81 8.91
C ASN A 48 -11.92 19.01 9.17
N THR A 49 -11.78 17.70 9.37
CA THR A 49 -12.88 16.89 9.87
C THR A 49 -12.46 16.41 11.25
N ASP A 50 -13.28 16.67 12.27
CA ASP A 50 -13.20 16.09 13.62
C ASP A 50 -13.35 14.54 13.61
N ASP A 51 -13.12 13.88 12.47
CA ASP A 51 -12.94 12.45 12.29
C ASP A 51 -11.51 12.27 11.77
N ASP A 52 -10.62 11.72 12.61
CA ASP A 52 -9.29 11.23 12.26
C ASP A 52 -9.39 10.09 11.23
N LEU A 53 -9.80 10.43 9.99
CA LEU A 53 -9.82 9.49 8.89
C LEU A 53 -8.38 9.35 8.41
N LEU A 54 -7.69 8.34 8.95
CA LEU A 54 -6.35 7.93 8.54
C LEU A 54 -6.27 7.86 7.00
N THR A 55 -5.69 8.89 6.40
CA THR A 55 -5.53 8.97 4.95
C THR A 55 -4.31 8.15 4.57
N VAL A 56 -4.55 6.94 4.07
CA VAL A 56 -3.48 6.03 3.65
C VAL A 56 -2.98 6.44 2.27
N VAL A 57 -1.68 6.71 2.19
CA VAL A 57 -0.98 7.12 0.95
C VAL A 57 0.12 6.14 0.59
N PHE A 58 0.44 6.07 -0.71
CA PHE A 58 1.38 5.14 -1.31
C PHE A 58 2.33 5.90 -2.21
N THR A 59 3.63 5.73 -2.02
CA THR A 59 4.64 6.46 -2.79
C THR A 59 5.50 5.51 -3.60
N ALA A 60 5.64 5.82 -4.89
CA ALA A 60 6.59 5.17 -5.78
C ALA A 60 7.69 6.16 -6.16
N THR A 61 8.95 5.71 -6.08
CA THR A 61 10.10 6.50 -6.49
C THR A 61 10.89 5.74 -7.55
N ASN A 62 11.35 6.43 -8.59
CA ASN A 62 12.22 5.82 -9.58
C ASN A 62 13.59 5.46 -8.97
N PRO A 63 14.34 4.49 -9.54
CA PRO A 63 15.63 4.07 -8.99
C PRO A 63 16.68 5.18 -8.88
N GLN A 64 16.56 6.24 -9.68
CA GLN A 64 17.47 7.38 -9.64
C GLN A 64 17.12 8.40 -8.53
N GLY A 65 15.96 8.26 -7.89
CA GLY A 65 15.47 9.19 -6.88
C GLY A 65 15.12 10.58 -7.43
N THR A 66 14.85 10.68 -8.73
CA THR A 66 14.55 11.95 -9.38
C THR A 66 13.07 12.24 -9.54
N VAL A 67 12.24 11.20 -9.56
CA VAL A 67 10.78 11.30 -9.70
C VAL A 67 10.13 10.42 -8.64
N SER A 68 9.30 11.05 -7.82
CA SER A 68 8.48 10.39 -6.81
C SER A 68 7.01 10.74 -7.06
N VAL A 69 6.12 9.76 -6.97
CA VAL A 69 4.68 9.95 -7.13
C VAL A 69 3.95 9.34 -5.96
N THR A 70 3.07 10.13 -5.35
CA THR A 70 2.26 9.75 -4.21
C THR A 70 0.81 9.58 -4.67
N ALA A 71 0.18 8.46 -4.32
CA ALA A 71 -1.21 8.14 -4.64
C ALA A 71 -2.00 7.81 -3.36
N LEU A 72 -3.29 8.14 -3.38
CA LEU A 72 -4.25 7.78 -2.34
C LEU A 72 -4.65 6.31 -2.47
N LEU A 73 -5.19 5.70 -1.40
CA LEU A 73 -5.67 4.31 -1.38
C LEU A 73 -6.62 3.93 -2.53
N ASP A 74 -7.39 4.89 -3.07
CA ASP A 74 -8.28 4.67 -4.20
C ASP A 74 -7.59 4.72 -5.59
N GLY A 75 -6.27 4.86 -5.60
CA GLY A 75 -5.44 4.92 -6.81
C GLY A 75 -5.33 6.31 -7.44
N ARG A 76 -5.97 7.35 -6.90
CA ARG A 76 -5.80 8.72 -7.43
C ARG A 76 -4.41 9.26 -7.08
N VAL A 77 -3.74 9.84 -8.06
CA VAL A 77 -2.46 10.54 -7.85
C VAL A 77 -2.71 11.81 -7.04
N LEU A 78 -2.03 11.92 -5.91
CA LEU A 78 -2.06 13.07 -5.02
C LEU A 78 -1.01 14.11 -5.42
N ARG A 79 0.24 13.68 -5.64
CA ARG A 79 1.38 14.56 -5.85
C ARG A 79 2.46 13.88 -6.70
N VAL A 80 3.20 14.71 -7.43
CA VAL A 80 4.43 14.32 -8.13
C VAL A 80 5.55 15.24 -7.65
N ASP A 81 6.60 14.64 -7.10
CA ASP A 81 7.81 15.30 -6.63
C ASP A 81 8.97 15.06 -7.59
N LEU A 82 9.67 16.14 -7.93
CA LEU A 82 10.75 16.14 -8.90
C LEU A 82 12.02 16.70 -8.25
N ASP A 83 13.08 15.90 -8.22
CA ASP A 83 14.41 16.37 -7.82
C ASP A 83 14.99 17.28 -8.91
N PRO A 84 15.72 18.36 -8.59
CA PRO A 84 16.34 19.24 -9.57
C PRO A 84 17.17 18.54 -10.65
N LYS A 85 17.71 17.35 -10.38
CA LYS A 85 18.47 16.52 -11.34
C LYS A 85 17.64 16.10 -12.56
N VAL A 86 16.30 16.18 -12.53
CA VAL A 86 15.45 15.94 -13.71
C VAL A 86 15.77 16.88 -14.88
N SER A 87 16.42 18.03 -14.62
CA SER A 87 16.86 18.95 -15.68
C SER A 87 17.89 18.35 -16.65
N SER A 88 18.49 17.22 -16.28
CA SER A 88 19.39 16.45 -17.16
C SER A 88 18.65 15.52 -18.14
N MET A 89 17.33 15.35 -17.99
CA MET A 89 16.47 14.53 -18.84
C MET A 89 15.82 15.38 -19.93
N THR A 90 15.53 14.76 -21.08
CA THR A 90 14.65 15.41 -22.07
C THR A 90 13.21 15.48 -21.57
N GLU A 91 12.41 16.42 -22.07
CA GLU A 91 10.98 16.52 -21.73
C GLU A 91 10.24 15.19 -21.98
N ILE A 92 10.57 14.52 -23.08
CA ILE A 92 9.96 13.22 -23.43
C ILE A 92 10.37 12.13 -22.43
N GLU A 93 11.65 12.07 -22.05
CA GLU A 93 12.10 11.12 -21.02
C GLU A 93 11.42 11.39 -19.68
N LEU A 94 11.32 12.66 -19.26
CA LEU A 94 10.68 13.03 -18.01
C LEU A 94 9.19 12.68 -18.02
N ALA A 95 8.47 12.99 -19.09
CA ALA A 95 7.05 12.64 -19.22
C ALA A 95 6.82 11.13 -19.14
N GLN A 96 7.65 10.34 -19.84
CA GLN A 96 7.58 8.88 -19.77
C GLN A 96 7.89 8.37 -18.36
N GLU A 97 8.84 9.00 -17.66
CA GLU A 97 9.20 8.64 -16.30
C GLU A 97 8.06 8.90 -15.32
N ILE A 98 7.47 10.09 -15.35
CA ILE A 98 6.33 10.46 -14.50
C ILE A 98 5.17 9.49 -14.73
N VAL A 99 4.83 9.20 -15.99
CA VAL A 99 3.73 8.26 -16.30
C VAL A 99 4.02 6.86 -15.79
N ALA A 100 5.26 6.39 -15.91
CA ALA A 100 5.64 5.05 -15.43
C ALA A 100 5.54 4.95 -13.89
N ILE A 101 6.07 5.94 -13.17
CA ILE A 101 6.05 5.97 -11.71
C ILE A 101 4.64 6.22 -11.17
N ALA A 102 3.85 7.08 -11.82
CA ALA A 102 2.45 7.31 -11.44
C ALA A 102 1.58 6.06 -11.58
N ARG A 103 1.77 5.29 -12.66
CA ARG A 103 1.11 3.99 -12.82
C ARG A 103 1.52 3.02 -11.73
N LEU A 104 2.81 3.00 -11.37
CA LEU A 104 3.30 2.14 -10.28
C LEU A 104 2.67 2.54 -8.93
N ALA A 105 2.68 3.83 -8.57
CA ALA A 105 2.06 4.33 -7.34
C ALA A 105 0.56 3.98 -7.25
N THR A 106 -0.17 4.19 -8.35
CA THR A 106 -1.59 3.82 -8.46
C THR A 106 -1.80 2.33 -8.18
N ARG A 107 -0.95 1.47 -8.73
CA ARG A 107 -1.07 0.02 -8.53
C ARG A 107 -0.71 -0.42 -7.13
N GLN A 108 0.28 0.21 -6.51
CA GLN A 108 0.62 -0.02 -5.11
C GLN A 108 -0.55 0.37 -4.20
N ALA A 109 -1.22 1.48 -4.47
CA ALA A 109 -2.42 1.88 -3.73
C ALA A 109 -3.56 0.87 -3.84
N LEU A 110 -3.87 0.41 -5.06
CA LEU A 110 -4.93 -0.58 -5.27
C LEU A 110 -4.60 -1.94 -4.64
N ALA A 111 -3.32 -2.35 -4.62
CA ALA A 111 -2.88 -3.52 -3.86
C ALA A 111 -3.00 -3.32 -2.35
N GLY A 112 -2.74 -2.11 -1.85
CA GLY A 112 -3.06 -1.73 -0.48
C GLY A 112 -4.55 -1.88 -0.19
N GLN A 113 -5.42 -1.40 -1.07
CA GLN A 113 -6.87 -1.57 -0.93
C GLN A 113 -7.29 -3.05 -0.92
N HIS A 114 -6.64 -3.90 -1.72
CA HIS A 114 -6.83 -5.35 -1.68
C HIS A 114 -6.60 -5.90 -0.26
N LEU A 115 -5.47 -5.54 0.36
CA LEU A 115 -5.10 -6.01 1.70
C LEU A 115 -6.08 -5.53 2.78
N VAL A 116 -6.49 -4.25 2.75
CA VAL A 116 -7.48 -3.72 3.72
C VAL A 116 -8.78 -4.54 3.62
N ILE A 117 -9.33 -4.69 2.42
CA ILE A 117 -10.63 -5.34 2.26
C ILE A 117 -10.52 -6.84 2.56
N ALA A 118 -9.43 -7.50 2.18
CA ALA A 118 -9.18 -8.90 2.53
C ALA A 118 -9.19 -9.11 4.06
N ALA A 119 -8.47 -8.27 4.81
CA ALA A 119 -8.43 -8.33 6.27
C ALA A 119 -9.81 -8.09 6.91
N LEU A 120 -10.56 -7.11 6.39
CA LEU A 120 -11.93 -6.83 6.84
C LEU A 120 -12.90 -8.00 6.59
N MET A 121 -12.73 -8.72 5.48
CA MET A 121 -13.56 -9.88 5.13
C MET A 121 -13.21 -11.10 5.96
N GLN A 122 -11.92 -11.38 6.14
CA GLN A 122 -11.45 -12.47 6.99
C GLN A 122 -11.93 -12.31 8.44
N ARG A 123 -11.88 -11.08 8.98
CA ARG A 123 -12.41 -10.77 10.32
C ARG A 123 -13.92 -11.04 10.46
N ARG A 124 -14.67 -10.96 9.36
CA ARG A 124 -16.11 -11.30 9.34
C ARG A 124 -16.38 -12.79 9.09
N GLY A 125 -15.34 -13.63 9.07
CA GLY A 125 -15.45 -15.07 8.86
C GLY A 125 -15.62 -15.47 7.39
N HIS A 126 -15.35 -14.57 6.44
CA HIS A 126 -15.35 -14.94 5.03
C HIS A 126 -14.13 -15.81 4.70
N ASP A 127 -14.34 -16.78 3.82
CA ASP A 127 -13.27 -17.64 3.31
C ASP A 127 -12.27 -16.85 2.45
N SER A 128 -10.98 -17.17 2.62
CA SER A 128 -9.86 -16.48 1.96
C SER A 128 -9.86 -16.64 0.43
N VAL A 129 -10.26 -17.83 -0.07
CA VAL A 129 -10.26 -18.12 -1.51
C VAL A 129 -11.38 -17.35 -2.21
N ASN A 130 -12.59 -17.36 -1.62
CA ASN A 130 -13.71 -16.58 -2.14
C ASN A 130 -13.45 -15.08 -2.07
N THR A 131 -12.87 -14.60 -0.97
CA THR A 131 -12.49 -13.20 -0.79
C THR A 131 -11.49 -12.76 -1.86
N ARG A 132 -10.43 -13.54 -2.10
CA ARG A 132 -9.45 -13.26 -3.14
C ARG A 132 -10.09 -13.18 -4.53
N SER A 133 -10.95 -14.14 -4.87
CA SER A 133 -11.64 -14.14 -6.18
C SER A 133 -12.53 -12.91 -6.36
N PHE A 134 -13.27 -12.52 -5.32
CA PHE A 134 -14.10 -11.31 -5.30
C PHE A 134 -13.26 -10.04 -5.50
N LEU A 135 -12.16 -9.90 -4.76
CA LEU A 135 -11.27 -8.74 -4.87
C LEU A 135 -10.67 -8.59 -6.27
N GLU A 136 -10.19 -9.68 -6.84
CA GLU A 136 -9.51 -9.66 -8.14
C GLU A 136 -10.47 -9.52 -9.32
N ARG A 137 -11.65 -10.16 -9.27
CA ARG A 137 -12.58 -10.21 -10.42
C ARG A 137 -13.65 -9.14 -10.39
N GLU A 138 -14.20 -8.86 -9.21
CA GLU A 138 -15.32 -7.92 -9.06
C GLU A 138 -14.82 -6.51 -8.76
N LEU A 139 -13.90 -6.38 -7.81
CA LEU A 139 -13.30 -5.08 -7.45
C LEU A 139 -12.07 -4.71 -8.28
N ARG A 140 -11.55 -5.65 -9.08
CA ARG A 140 -10.35 -5.48 -9.94
C ARG A 140 -9.13 -4.98 -9.16
N LEU A 141 -9.02 -5.39 -7.90
CA LEU A 141 -7.90 -5.02 -7.04
C LEU A 141 -6.78 -6.05 -7.24
N PRO A 142 -5.60 -5.60 -7.74
CA PRO A 142 -4.49 -6.50 -7.98
C PRO A 142 -3.97 -7.06 -6.65
N PRO A 143 -3.56 -8.33 -6.60
CA PRO A 143 -2.91 -8.87 -5.42
C PRO A 143 -1.50 -8.27 -5.28
N PRO A 144 -0.99 -8.11 -4.05
CA PRO A 144 0.23 -7.35 -3.79
C PRO A 144 1.49 -7.99 -4.39
N ASP A 145 1.57 -9.32 -4.42
CA ASP A 145 2.67 -10.09 -5.02
C ASP A 145 2.84 -9.78 -6.52
N VAL A 146 1.74 -9.62 -7.24
CA VAL A 146 1.74 -9.23 -8.66
C VAL A 146 2.32 -7.83 -8.82
N VAL A 147 1.92 -6.87 -7.98
CA VAL A 147 2.42 -5.49 -8.05
C VAL A 147 3.92 -5.41 -7.72
N VAL A 148 4.41 -6.23 -6.78
CA VAL A 148 5.85 -6.33 -6.50
C VAL A 148 6.61 -6.89 -7.71
N ALA A 149 6.11 -7.95 -8.32
CA ALA A 149 6.73 -8.54 -9.51
C ALA A 149 6.77 -7.54 -10.67
N GLU A 150 5.71 -6.76 -10.86
CA GLU A 150 5.62 -5.77 -11.93
C GLU A 150 6.54 -4.57 -11.69
N ARG A 151 6.70 -4.14 -10.42
CA ARG A 151 7.73 -3.15 -10.05
C ARG A 151 9.11 -3.66 -10.43
N ALA A 152 9.44 -4.90 -10.06
CA ALA A 152 10.72 -5.50 -10.35
C ALA A 152 10.97 -5.60 -11.87
N GLN A 153 9.96 -6.02 -12.64
CA GLN A 153 10.04 -6.09 -14.10
C GLN A 153 10.19 -4.70 -14.75
N LEU A 154 9.39 -3.71 -14.32
CA LEU A 154 9.51 -2.34 -14.81
C LEU A 154 10.93 -1.82 -14.57
N PHE A 155 11.47 -2.08 -13.37
CA PHE A 155 12.79 -1.60 -13.01
C PHE A 155 13.90 -2.32 -13.79
N ALA A 156 13.79 -3.64 -13.97
CA ALA A 156 14.72 -4.41 -14.79
C ALA A 156 14.71 -3.93 -16.24
N HIS A 157 13.54 -3.83 -16.89
CA HIS A 157 13.46 -3.47 -18.30
C HIS A 157 13.84 -2.01 -18.59
N ARG A 158 13.46 -1.08 -17.71
CA ARG A 158 13.64 0.36 -17.96
C ARG A 158 15.01 0.88 -17.53
N TYR A 159 15.63 0.30 -16.50
CA TYR A 159 16.89 0.82 -15.95
C TYR A 159 18.10 -0.11 -16.14
N ALA A 160 17.94 -1.41 -16.43
CA ALA A 160 19.11 -2.28 -16.71
C ALA A 160 19.93 -1.78 -17.91
N ALA A 161 19.28 -1.20 -18.92
CA ALA A 161 19.96 -0.64 -20.09
C ALA A 161 20.70 0.68 -19.81
N LYS A 162 20.38 1.40 -18.72
CA LYS A 162 20.99 2.72 -18.42
C LYS A 162 22.30 2.61 -17.61
N GLU A 163 22.54 1.46 -16.99
CA GLU A 163 23.75 1.13 -16.23
C GLU A 163 24.92 0.63 -17.11
N GLU A 164 24.65 0.00 -18.25
CA GLU A 164 25.69 -0.60 -19.10
C GLU A 164 26.54 0.43 -19.87
N TRP A 165 26.03 1.65 -20.07
CA TRP A 165 26.71 2.71 -20.83
C TRP A 165 27.59 3.62 -19.97
N ARG A 166 27.62 3.44 -18.64
CA ARG A 166 28.44 4.25 -17.72
C ARG A 166 29.76 3.58 -17.32
N ARG A 167 30.07 2.42 -17.89
CA ARG A 167 31.28 1.61 -17.62
C ARG A 167 32.28 1.53 -18.79
N GLN A 168 32.18 2.39 -19.80
CA GLN A 168 33.18 2.51 -20.89
C GLN A 168 33.73 3.93 -20.98
#